data_AF-A0A956ML32-F1
#
_entry.id   AF-A0A956ML32-F1
#
_cell.length_a   1.000
_cell.length_b   1.000
_cell.length_c   1.000
_cell.angle_alpha   90.00
_cell.angle_beta   90.00
_cell.angle_gamma   90.00
#
_symmetry.space_group_name_H-M   'P 1'
#
loop_
_entity.id
_entity.type
_entity.pdbx_description
1 polymer ?
#
loop_
_entity_poly.entity_id
_entity_poly.type
_entity_poly.pdbx_seq_one_letter_code
_entity_poly.pdbx_strand_id
1 'polypeptide(L)'
;MNGRSRAVSALVLAVASVACAGDGAGGAPGLGTAGAAASSTTPLAASETLPTHWGLGPDAPDPLIAACDLDVGPDGSGLPPGRGTAAEGARHSPQL
;
A
#
# COMPACT_ATOMS: atom_id res chain seq x y z
N MET A 1 -24.20 18.13 -29.15
CA MET A 1 -23.30 17.01 -29.51
C MET A 1 -23.18 16.14 -28.26
N ASN A 2 -24.07 15.17 -28.14
CA ASN A 2 -24.31 14.38 -26.92
C ASN A 2 -24.08 12.91 -27.30
N GLY A 3 -23.14 12.18 -26.69
CA GLY A 3 -23.07 10.73 -26.97
C GLY A 3 -21.77 9.98 -26.72
N ARG A 4 -20.77 10.53 -26.03
CA ARG A 4 -19.48 9.82 -25.82
C ARG A 4 -19.15 9.46 -24.37
N SER A 5 -19.94 9.91 -23.40
CA SER A 5 -19.56 9.86 -21.97
C SER A 5 -20.28 8.81 -21.11
N ARG A 6 -20.94 7.81 -21.70
CA ARG A 6 -21.71 6.80 -20.93
C ARG A 6 -21.20 5.36 -21.04
N ALA A 7 -20.17 5.11 -21.85
CA ALA A 7 -19.69 3.74 -22.13
C ALA A 7 -18.48 3.30 -21.28
N VAL A 8 -17.86 4.20 -20.49
CA VAL A 8 -16.65 3.86 -19.71
C VAL A 8 -16.97 3.45 -18.26
N SER A 9 -18.24 3.53 -17.84
CA SER A 9 -18.62 3.42 -16.43
C SER A 9 -19.10 2.03 -15.97
N ALA A 10 -18.85 0.95 -16.72
CA ALA A 10 -19.41 -0.38 -16.42
C ALA A 10 -18.39 -1.52 -16.25
N LEU A 11 -17.08 -1.26 -16.28
CA LEU A 11 -16.05 -2.32 -16.15
C LEU A 11 -15.26 -2.29 -14.83
N VAL A 12 -15.66 -1.50 -13.83
CA VAL A 12 -14.91 -1.35 -12.56
C VAL A 12 -15.54 -2.09 -11.35
N LEU A 13 -16.67 -2.79 -11.50
CA LEU A 13 -17.32 -3.52 -10.39
C LEU A 13 -17.25 -5.05 -10.55
N ALA A 14 -16.07 -5.66 -10.47
CA ALA A 14 -15.98 -7.13 -10.51
C ALA A 14 -14.84 -7.78 -9.69
N VAL A 15 -14.25 -7.11 -8.69
CA VAL A 15 -13.27 -7.76 -7.78
C VAL A 15 -13.46 -7.25 -6.35
N ALA A 16 -14.47 -7.74 -5.65
CA ALA A 16 -14.64 -7.54 -4.21
C ALA A 16 -15.46 -8.67 -3.57
N SER A 17 -14.84 -9.84 -3.38
CA SER A 17 -15.34 -10.85 -2.42
C SER A 17 -14.27 -11.92 -2.15
N VAL A 18 -13.15 -11.54 -1.52
CA VAL A 18 -12.35 -12.51 -0.75
C VAL A 18 -13.10 -12.76 0.55
N ALA A 19 -13.78 -13.90 0.58
CA ALA A 19 -14.60 -14.36 1.68
C ALA A 19 -13.75 -14.76 2.88
N CYS A 20 -14.18 -14.34 4.06
CA CYS A 20 -13.81 -14.94 5.33
C CYS A 20 -14.35 -16.37 5.36
N ALA A 21 -13.48 -17.38 5.24
CA ALA A 21 -13.86 -18.77 5.46
C ALA A 21 -13.85 -19.06 6.96
N GLY A 22 -15.04 -19.14 7.53
CA GLY A 22 -15.29 -19.72 8.84
C GLY A 22 -15.24 -21.25 8.80
N ASP A 23 -14.77 -21.82 9.90
CA ASP A 23 -14.66 -23.25 10.19
C ASP A 23 -16.03 -23.93 10.12
N GLY A 24 -16.21 -24.87 9.19
CA GLY A 24 -17.47 -25.57 8.94
C GLY A 24 -17.21 -27.01 8.52
N ALA A 25 -17.37 -27.92 9.48
CA ALA A 25 -17.18 -29.35 9.33
C ALA A 25 -18.24 -30.01 8.43
N GLY A 26 -17.79 -30.96 7.60
CA GLY A 26 -18.58 -32.12 7.15
C GLY A 26 -19.16 -32.07 5.74
N GLY A 27 -18.59 -32.88 4.83
CA GLY A 27 -19.23 -33.23 3.55
C GLY A 27 -18.23 -33.76 2.51
N ALA A 28 -18.39 -35.02 2.10
CA ALA A 28 -17.43 -35.86 1.37
C ALA A 28 -17.01 -35.37 -0.05
N PRO A 29 -15.83 -35.79 -0.56
CA PRO A 29 -15.33 -35.38 -1.88
C PRO A 29 -16.00 -36.20 -3.00
N GLY A 30 -16.88 -35.56 -3.77
CA GLY A 30 -17.30 -36.07 -5.08
C GLY A 30 -16.20 -35.83 -6.10
N LEU A 31 -15.63 -36.91 -6.64
CA LEU A 31 -14.67 -36.92 -7.74
C LEU A 31 -15.26 -36.26 -9.00
N GLY A 32 -14.97 -34.97 -9.20
CA GLY A 32 -15.14 -34.27 -10.47
C GLY A 32 -13.84 -34.29 -11.25
N THR A 33 -13.77 -35.05 -12.33
CA THR A 33 -12.67 -35.03 -13.30
C THR A 33 -12.66 -33.71 -14.06
N ALA A 34 -11.97 -32.71 -13.53
CA ALA A 34 -11.67 -31.47 -14.24
C ALA A 34 -10.47 -31.71 -15.17
N GLY A 35 -10.74 -31.65 -16.47
CA GLY A 35 -9.74 -31.83 -17.52
C GLY A 35 -8.56 -30.88 -17.33
N ALA A 36 -7.35 -31.42 -17.54
CA ALA A 36 -6.12 -30.66 -17.51
C ALA A 36 -6.12 -29.62 -18.64
N ALA A 37 -6.51 -28.39 -18.32
CA ALA A 37 -6.21 -27.24 -19.14
C ALA A 37 -4.69 -27.05 -19.12
N ALA A 38 -4.02 -27.44 -20.21
CA ALA A 38 -2.61 -27.14 -20.40
C ALA A 38 -2.43 -25.62 -20.33
N SER A 39 -1.86 -25.14 -19.22
CA SER A 39 -1.50 -23.75 -19.06
C SER A 39 -0.30 -23.47 -19.94
N SER A 40 -0.55 -22.77 -21.05
CA SER A 40 0.48 -22.18 -21.88
C SER A 40 1.18 -21.09 -21.07
N THR A 41 2.24 -21.45 -20.36
CA THR A 41 3.12 -20.48 -19.69
C THR A 41 3.91 -19.74 -20.75
N THR A 42 3.38 -18.60 -21.21
CA THR A 42 4.16 -17.64 -21.99
C THR A 42 5.30 -17.14 -21.09
N PRO A 43 6.57 -17.32 -21.47
CA PRO A 43 7.67 -16.80 -20.66
C PRO A 43 7.57 -15.28 -20.61
N LEU A 44 7.46 -14.73 -19.40
CA LEU A 44 7.58 -13.30 -19.19
C LEU A 44 9.02 -12.91 -19.54
N ALA A 45 9.18 -12.03 -20.53
CA ALA A 45 10.48 -11.49 -20.90
C ALA A 45 11.18 -10.93 -19.65
N ALA A 46 12.47 -11.26 -19.50
CA ALA A 46 13.27 -10.80 -18.37
C ALA A 46 13.23 -9.27 -18.28
N SER A 47 12.86 -8.75 -17.12
CA SER A 47 12.82 -7.31 -16.87
C SER A 47 14.21 -6.70 -17.09
N GLU A 48 14.29 -5.66 -17.93
CA GLU A 48 15.48 -4.82 -18.02
C GLU A 48 15.81 -4.21 -16.65
N THR A 49 17.10 -4.12 -16.34
CA THR A 49 17.57 -3.48 -15.10
C THR A 49 17.33 -1.98 -15.20
N LEU A 50 16.48 -1.44 -14.33
CA LEU A 50 16.25 0.00 -14.25
C LEU A 50 17.51 0.72 -13.75
N PRO A 51 17.78 1.94 -14.23
CA PRO A 51 18.88 2.75 -13.71
C PRO A 51 18.62 3.13 -12.25
N THR A 52 19.69 3.17 -11.45
CA THR A 52 19.63 3.59 -10.03
C THR A 52 19.24 5.06 -9.88
N HIS A 53 19.60 5.90 -10.86
CA HIS A 53 19.28 7.31 -10.89
C HIS A 53 18.81 7.74 -12.29
N TRP A 54 17.76 8.55 -12.33
CA TRP A 54 17.23 9.13 -13.57
C TRP A 54 17.76 10.55 -13.85
N GLY A 55 18.60 11.10 -12.95
CA GLY A 55 19.17 12.45 -13.08
C GLY A 55 18.13 13.57 -12.98
N LEU A 56 17.04 13.35 -12.25
CA LEU A 56 15.96 14.32 -12.07
C LEU A 56 16.19 15.15 -10.81
N GLY A 57 16.26 16.46 -10.96
CA GLY A 57 16.42 17.40 -9.84
C GLY A 57 17.80 17.30 -9.15
N PRO A 58 18.15 18.31 -8.33
CA PRO A 58 19.32 18.23 -7.47
C PRO A 58 19.04 17.36 -6.23
N ASP A 59 20.11 16.89 -5.59
CA ASP A 59 20.01 16.22 -4.29
C ASP A 59 19.44 17.17 -3.22
N ALA A 60 18.66 16.62 -2.30
CA ALA A 60 18.14 17.38 -1.17
C ALA A 60 19.29 17.74 -0.21
N PRO A 61 19.49 19.02 0.14
CA PRO A 61 20.52 19.40 1.09
C PRO A 61 20.13 18.99 2.51
N ASP A 62 21.11 18.67 3.36
CA ASP A 62 20.87 18.22 4.75
C ASP A 62 19.89 19.09 5.56
N PRO A 63 19.92 20.44 5.50
CA PRO A 63 18.97 21.26 6.24
C PRO A 63 17.51 21.07 5.79
N LEU A 64 17.29 20.73 4.52
CA LEU A 64 15.95 20.45 3.99
C LEU A 64 15.47 19.08 4.49
N ILE A 65 16.35 18.09 4.51
CA ILE A 65 16.05 16.76 5.04
C ILE A 65 15.67 16.90 6.52
N ALA A 66 16.49 17.55 7.34
CA ALA A 66 16.24 17.73 8.76
C ALA A 66 14.94 18.53 9.07
N ALA A 67 14.49 19.40 8.16
CA ALA A 67 13.25 20.14 8.33
C ALA A 67 12.00 19.33 7.98
N CYS A 68 12.14 18.29 7.16
CA CYS A 68 11.02 17.52 6.61
C CYS A 68 10.96 16.08 7.12
N ASP A 69 12.08 15.50 7.54
CA ASP A 69 12.18 14.16 8.12
C ASP A 69 11.71 14.20 9.58
N LEU A 70 10.42 13.91 9.77
CA LEU A 70 9.74 13.94 11.08
C LEU A 70 9.43 12.54 11.60
N ASP A 71 9.96 11.51 10.94
CA ASP A 71 9.69 10.13 11.32
C ASP A 71 10.40 9.80 12.64
N VAL A 72 9.66 9.14 13.54
CA VAL A 72 10.17 8.68 14.83
C VAL A 72 10.00 7.17 14.91
N GLY A 73 11.12 6.46 15.10
CA GLY A 73 11.13 5.01 15.27
C GLY A 73 10.56 4.58 16.64
N PRO A 74 10.17 3.30 16.77
CA PRO A 74 9.63 2.77 18.03
C PRO A 74 10.66 2.74 19.17
N ASP A 75 11.96 2.77 18.84
CA ASP A 75 13.08 2.88 19.76
C ASP A 75 13.43 4.34 20.12
N GLY A 76 12.70 5.30 19.56
CA GLY A 76 12.95 6.74 19.73
C GLY A 76 14.00 7.33 18.79
N SER A 77 14.50 6.56 17.82
CA SER A 77 15.32 7.13 16.72
C SER A 77 14.56 8.24 15.99
N GLY A 78 15.26 9.30 15.60
CA GLY A 78 14.66 10.50 14.98
C GLY A 78 14.20 11.58 15.97
N LEU A 79 14.08 11.28 17.27
CA LEU A 79 13.73 12.33 18.26
C LEU A 79 14.89 13.30 18.50
N PRO A 80 14.69 14.62 18.35
CA PRO A 80 15.67 15.60 18.79
C PRO A 80 15.75 15.63 20.33
N PRO A 81 16.85 16.13 20.92
CA PRO A 81 16.91 16.37 22.35
C PRO A 81 15.81 17.34 22.76
N GLY A 82 15.06 16.99 23.78
CA GLY A 82 13.95 17.79 24.28
C GLY A 82 13.53 17.37 25.69
N ARG A 83 12.75 18.22 26.33
CA ARG A 83 12.15 17.96 27.66
C ARG A 83 10.80 18.62 27.74
N GLY A 84 9.90 18.00 28.50
CA GLY A 84 8.59 18.53 28.83
C GLY A 84 7.93 17.63 29.88
N THR A 85 6.97 18.19 30.59
CA THR A 85 6.17 17.50 31.61
C THR A 85 4.72 17.40 31.15
N ALA A 86 3.99 16.42 31.68
CA ALA A 86 2.55 16.30 31.43
C ALA A 86 1.77 17.55 31.90
N ALA A 87 2.21 18.16 33.01
CA ALA A 87 1.61 19.40 33.53
C ALA A 87 1.82 20.60 32.59
N GLU A 88 2.97 20.69 31.93
CA GLU A 88 3.20 21.68 30.87
C GLU A 88 2.26 21.44 29.69
N GLY A 89 2.14 20.19 29.23
CA GLY A 89 1.21 19.82 28.15
C GLY A 89 -0.24 20.21 28.47
N ALA A 90 -0.69 19.93 29.70
CA ALA A 90 -2.06 20.25 30.13
C ALA A 90 -2.40 21.75 30.10
N ARG A 91 -1.41 22.65 30.19
CA ARG A 91 -1.62 24.10 30.03
C ARG A 91 -1.82 24.53 28.57
N HIS A 92 -1.35 23.73 27.62
CA HIS A 92 -1.40 24.01 26.18
C HIS A 92 -2.48 23.22 25.44
N SER A 93 -3.03 22.19 26.06
CA SER A 93 -4.15 21.43 25.51
C SER A 93 -5.48 22.15 25.75
N PRO A 94 -6.23 22.53 24.70
CA PRO A 94 -7.60 22.99 24.88
C PRO A 94 -8.42 21.85 25.50
N GLN A 95 -9.15 22.15 26.57
CA GLN A 95 -10.04 21.17 27.19
C GLN A 95 -11.29 21.04 26.32
N LEU A 96 -11.35 19.95 25.55
CA LEU A 96 -12.54 19.54 24.78
C LEU A 96 -13.54 18.81 25.69
#